data_AF-A0A2D5IR81-F1
#
_entry.id   AF-A0A2D5IR81-F1
#
_cell.length_a   1.000
_cell.length_b   1.000
_cell.length_c   1.000
_cell.angle_alpha   90.00
_cell.angle_beta   90.00
_cell.angle_gamma   90.00
#
_symmetry.space_group_name_H-M   'P 1'
#
loop_
_entity.id
_entity.type
_entity.pdbx_description
1 polymer ?
#
loop_
_entity_poly.entity_id
_entity_poly.type
_entity_poly.pdbx_seq_one_letter_code
_entity_poly.pdbx_strand_id
1 'polypeptide(L)'
;MLGTEYIEAGAAGRSKAGRLGYDGTMSTMLKGLVIGRSTGRCAETEAELAVGTPCIAALVRPLATETRTDRPVLERLDFDPAAWEAGDAARRLGDRLLCWWRTEIPDPGSKRQMFVDDETLVDLFERMVAEEEADPGRRAFRFVLGLILLRRRKIRMVDRRRDGDDDVWVLKRVGGGDDAPLWSVTDPRLSDEDADAIAEQLSTILADEG
;
A
#
# COMPACT_ATOMS: atom_id res chain seq x y z
N MET A 1 14.12 -42.21 54.43
CA MET A 1 13.02 -41.58 53.67
C MET A 1 13.49 -40.17 53.33
N LEU A 2 14.29 -40.00 52.27
CA LEU A 2 13.84 -39.66 50.91
C LEU A 2 12.95 -38.41 50.95
N GLY A 3 13.52 -37.23 50.68
CA GLY A 3 13.39 -36.55 49.37
C GLY A 3 12.25 -35.53 49.50
N THR A 4 12.25 -34.32 48.93
CA THR A 4 12.97 -33.79 47.77
C THR A 4 12.78 -32.27 47.85
N GLU A 5 13.84 -31.50 47.61
CA GLU A 5 13.74 -30.06 47.34
C GLU A 5 12.90 -29.82 46.08
N TYR A 6 11.89 -28.96 46.18
CA TYR A 6 11.19 -28.40 45.03
C TYR A 6 11.55 -26.93 44.90
N ILE A 7 12.30 -26.65 43.85
CA ILE A 7 12.63 -25.32 43.33
C ILE A 7 11.36 -24.78 42.66
N GLU A 8 10.76 -23.72 43.22
CA GLU A 8 9.81 -22.89 42.49
C GLU A 8 10.46 -21.56 42.10
N ALA A 9 10.70 -21.43 40.81
CA ALA A 9 11.13 -20.22 40.13
C ALA A 9 10.01 -19.16 40.20
N GLY A 10 10.15 -18.22 41.14
CA GLY A 10 9.32 -17.03 41.22
C GLY A 10 9.62 -16.08 40.06
N ALA A 11 8.62 -15.91 39.19
CA ALA A 11 8.66 -15.13 37.97
C ALA A 11 9.14 -13.68 38.19
N ALA A 12 10.32 -13.37 37.64
CA ALA A 12 10.77 -12.01 37.40
C ALA A 12 9.78 -11.32 36.43
N GLY A 13 9.34 -10.13 36.84
CA GLY A 13 8.38 -9.30 36.12
C GLY A 13 8.79 -9.08 34.67
N ARG A 14 7.94 -9.50 33.74
CA ARG A 14 8.02 -9.07 32.35
C ARG A 14 7.58 -7.62 32.25
N SER A 15 8.58 -6.75 32.11
CA SER A 15 8.46 -5.39 31.61
C SER A 15 7.49 -5.33 30.43
N LYS A 16 6.58 -4.35 30.44
CA LYS A 16 5.74 -3.97 29.30
C LYS A 16 6.63 -3.59 28.12
N ALA A 17 6.90 -4.55 27.23
CA ALA A 17 7.53 -4.26 25.95
C ALA A 17 6.58 -3.42 25.11
N GLY A 18 7.12 -2.32 24.57
CA GLY A 18 6.39 -1.23 23.94
C GLY A 18 5.50 -1.70 22.80
N ARG A 19 4.24 -1.27 22.88
CA ARG A 19 3.26 -1.29 21.81
C ARG A 19 3.77 -0.38 20.68
N LEU A 20 4.48 -0.93 19.70
CA LEU A 20 4.61 -0.29 18.39
C LEU A 20 3.27 -0.47 17.67
N GLY A 21 2.25 0.23 18.18
CA GLY A 21 0.99 0.38 17.49
C GLY A 21 1.25 1.19 16.23
N TYR A 22 0.65 0.77 15.12
CA TYR A 22 0.44 1.64 13.98
C TYR A 22 -0.40 2.83 14.49
N ASP A 23 0.28 3.91 14.82
CA ASP A 23 -0.36 5.12 15.32
C ASP A 23 -1.25 5.68 14.19
N GLY A 24 -2.53 5.86 14.47
CA GLY A 24 -3.53 6.41 13.54
C GLY A 24 -3.13 7.78 12.98
N THR A 25 -2.09 8.38 13.53
CA THR A 25 -1.33 9.52 13.00
C THR A 25 -0.86 9.29 11.55
N MET A 26 -0.37 8.11 11.15
CA MET A 26 0.06 7.88 9.75
C MET A 26 -1.10 7.93 8.75
N SER A 27 -2.26 7.35 9.10
CA SER A 27 -3.47 7.40 8.27
C SER A 27 -4.01 8.83 8.13
N THR A 28 -3.79 9.67 9.14
CA THR A 28 -4.17 11.09 9.13
C THR A 28 -3.16 11.93 8.32
N MET A 29 -1.87 11.62 8.36
CA MET A 29 -0.83 12.33 7.58
C MET A 29 -1.04 12.16 6.05
N LEU A 30 -1.43 10.98 5.58
CA LEU A 30 -1.67 10.76 4.14
C LEU A 30 -2.92 11.46 3.61
N LYS A 31 -3.89 11.86 4.47
CA LYS A 31 -5.05 12.67 4.07
C LYS A 31 -4.67 14.10 3.68
N GLY A 32 -3.50 14.57 4.11
CA GLY A 32 -2.99 15.91 3.83
C GLY A 32 -1.96 15.99 2.70
N LEU A 33 -1.44 14.86 2.22
CA LEU A 33 -0.30 14.87 1.30
C LEU A 33 -0.72 15.31 -0.11
N VAL A 34 -0.16 16.42 -0.59
CA VAL A 34 -0.31 16.83 -1.99
C VAL A 34 0.89 16.28 -2.76
N ILE A 35 0.64 15.34 -3.67
CA ILE A 35 1.67 14.78 -4.57
C ILE A 35 1.57 15.48 -5.92
N GLY A 36 2.71 15.91 -6.46
CA GLY A 36 2.81 16.47 -7.81
C GLY A 36 2.25 15.54 -8.89
N ARG A 37 1.72 16.12 -9.97
CA ARG A 37 1.29 15.37 -11.16
C ARG A 37 2.50 15.03 -12.02
N SER A 38 2.37 13.99 -12.84
CA SER A 38 3.35 13.71 -13.89
C SER A 38 3.46 14.91 -14.83
N THR A 39 4.69 15.30 -15.16
CA THR A 39 4.98 16.44 -16.05
C THR A 39 5.16 16.01 -17.51
N GLY A 40 5.27 14.70 -17.77
CA GLY A 40 5.59 14.16 -19.09
C GLY A 40 7.00 14.49 -19.58
N ARG A 41 7.91 14.88 -18.68
CA ARG A 41 9.29 15.25 -19.02
C ARG A 41 10.27 14.60 -18.05
N CYS A 42 11.40 14.16 -18.58
CA CYS A 42 12.50 13.65 -17.78
C CYS A 42 13.11 14.79 -16.95
N ALA A 43 13.20 14.63 -15.64
CA ALA A 43 13.75 15.63 -14.75
C ALA A 43 15.28 15.79 -14.87
N GLU A 44 15.97 14.82 -15.51
CA GLU A 44 17.41 14.90 -15.76
C GLU A 44 17.74 15.53 -17.10
N THR A 45 17.06 15.09 -18.16
CA THR A 45 17.40 15.46 -19.55
C THR A 45 16.46 16.51 -20.13
N GLU A 46 15.39 16.85 -19.42
CA GLU A 46 14.27 17.70 -19.87
C GLU A 46 13.52 17.20 -21.11
N ALA A 47 13.93 16.05 -21.65
CA ALA A 47 13.33 15.41 -22.81
C ALA A 47 11.89 15.01 -22.50
N GLU A 48 11.04 15.09 -23.53
CA GLU A 48 9.66 14.64 -23.44
C GLU A 48 9.61 13.11 -23.31
N LEU A 49 8.80 12.65 -22.35
CA LEU A 49 8.53 11.24 -22.14
C LEU A 49 7.22 10.90 -22.86
N ALA A 50 7.31 10.04 -23.86
CA ALA A 50 6.15 9.67 -24.67
C ALA A 50 5.09 8.94 -23.82
N VAL A 51 3.82 9.18 -24.13
CA VAL A 51 2.69 8.49 -23.49
C VAL A 51 2.82 6.97 -23.68
N GLY A 52 2.53 6.21 -22.62
CA GLY A 52 2.59 4.76 -22.63
C GLY A 52 4.00 4.17 -22.58
N THR A 53 5.05 4.99 -22.51
CA THR A 53 6.41 4.47 -22.34
C THR A 53 6.78 4.35 -20.85
N PRO A 54 7.69 3.41 -20.51
CA PRO A 54 8.17 3.28 -19.14
C PRO A 54 8.90 4.53 -18.65
N CYS A 55 8.65 4.91 -17.40
CA CYS A 55 9.38 5.95 -16.68
C CYS A 55 9.65 5.55 -15.23
N ILE A 56 10.61 6.23 -14.60
CA ILE A 56 10.80 6.18 -13.15
C ILE A 56 10.15 7.40 -12.54
N ALA A 57 9.19 7.18 -11.64
CA ALA A 57 8.58 8.24 -10.86
C ALA A 57 9.26 8.30 -9.48
N ALA A 58 9.83 9.45 -9.16
CA ALA A 58 10.48 9.71 -7.89
C ALA A 58 9.65 10.71 -7.07
N LEU A 59 9.41 10.38 -5.81
CA LEU A 59 8.75 11.25 -4.85
C LEU A 59 9.81 11.93 -3.99
N VAL A 60 9.84 13.27 -4.01
CA VAL A 60 10.90 14.04 -3.38
C VAL A 60 10.35 15.15 -2.47
N ARG A 61 11.12 15.49 -1.43
CA ARG A 61 10.88 16.71 -0.64
C ARG A 61 11.14 17.94 -1.53
N PRO A 62 10.32 19.00 -1.47
CA PRO A 62 10.52 20.20 -2.26
C PRO A 62 11.84 20.92 -1.91
N LEU A 63 12.43 21.63 -2.89
CA LEU A 63 13.68 22.40 -2.69
C LEU A 63 13.48 23.62 -1.79
N ALA A 64 12.30 24.23 -1.83
CA ALA A 64 11.97 25.40 -1.03
C ALA A 64 11.15 24.99 0.21
N THR A 65 11.49 25.56 1.37
CA THR A 65 10.71 25.46 2.62
C THR A 65 9.45 26.33 2.58
N GLU A 66 9.03 26.82 1.42
CA GLU A 66 7.87 27.67 1.29
C GLU A 66 6.71 26.94 0.64
N THR A 67 5.86 26.38 1.48
CA THR A 67 4.42 26.54 1.25
C THR A 67 3.76 26.56 2.62
N ARG A 68 3.20 27.72 2.98
CA ARG A 68 2.27 27.87 4.10
C ARG A 68 0.96 27.15 3.79
N THR A 69 1.01 25.84 3.76
CA THR A 69 -0.16 24.97 3.72
C THR A 69 -0.22 24.21 5.04
N ASP A 70 -1.42 23.94 5.53
CA ASP A 70 -1.72 23.01 6.63
C ASP A 70 -1.24 21.57 6.37
N ARG A 71 -0.55 21.35 5.26
CA ARG A 71 -0.35 20.08 4.57
C ARG A 71 1.05 20.01 3.97
N PRO A 72 1.78 18.91 4.14
CA PRO A 72 3.06 18.70 3.47
C PRO A 72 2.84 18.51 1.95
N VAL A 73 3.62 19.24 1.15
CA VAL A 73 3.66 19.11 -0.31
C VAL A 73 4.86 18.24 -0.68
N LEU A 74 4.64 17.23 -1.53
CA LEU A 74 5.69 16.41 -2.13
C LEU A 74 5.71 16.62 -3.64
N GLU A 75 6.91 16.74 -4.18
CA GLU A 75 7.12 16.85 -5.62
C GLU A 75 7.25 15.46 -6.22
N ARG A 76 6.63 15.27 -7.39
CA ARG A 76 6.88 14.12 -8.25
C ARG A 76 7.80 14.56 -9.38
N LEU A 77 8.89 13.84 -9.56
CA LEU A 77 9.78 13.96 -10.71
C LEU A 77 9.68 12.67 -11.53
N ASP A 78 9.56 12.79 -12.85
CA ASP A 78 9.59 11.65 -13.76
C ASP A 78 10.95 11.60 -14.45
N PHE A 79 11.49 10.40 -14.67
CA PHE A 79 12.77 10.18 -15.33
C PHE A 79 12.61 9.15 -16.43
N ASP A 80 13.34 9.35 -17.52
CA ASP A 80 13.62 8.26 -18.45
C ASP A 80 14.38 7.15 -17.69
N PRO A 81 14.03 5.85 -17.87
CA PRO A 81 14.70 4.77 -17.14
C PRO A 81 16.20 4.68 -17.40
N ALA A 82 16.66 4.94 -18.63
CA ALA A 82 18.09 4.91 -18.93
C ALA A 82 18.81 6.11 -18.29
N ALA A 83 18.18 7.29 -18.28
CA ALA A 83 18.72 8.47 -17.59
C ALA A 83 18.78 8.28 -16.06
N TRP A 84 17.79 7.60 -15.46
CA TRP A 84 17.78 7.27 -14.04
C TRP A 84 18.98 6.40 -13.64
N GLU A 85 19.19 5.29 -14.37
CA GLU A 85 20.26 4.33 -14.12
C GLU A 85 21.65 4.90 -14.46
N ALA A 86 21.80 5.53 -15.62
CA ALA A 86 23.08 6.07 -16.06
C ALA A 86 23.52 7.31 -15.26
N GLY A 87 22.54 8.12 -14.86
CA GLY A 87 22.78 9.37 -14.15
C GLY A 87 23.06 9.18 -12.67
N ASP A 88 22.66 8.06 -12.08
CA ASP A 88 22.60 7.91 -10.62
C ASP A 88 21.78 9.05 -9.97
N ALA A 89 20.63 9.31 -10.59
CA ALA A 89 19.71 10.37 -10.18
C ALA A 89 19.28 10.21 -8.71
N ALA A 90 19.18 8.98 -8.21
CA ALA A 90 18.86 8.69 -6.81
C ALA A 90 19.87 9.31 -5.83
N ARG A 91 21.18 9.18 -6.06
CA ARG A 91 22.20 9.78 -5.18
C ARG A 91 22.23 11.30 -5.30
N ARG A 92 21.99 11.85 -6.49
CA ARG A 92 21.88 13.31 -6.68
C ARG A 92 20.73 13.90 -5.88
N LEU A 93 19.58 13.21 -5.85
CA LEU A 93 18.43 13.62 -5.04
C LEU A 93 18.71 13.48 -3.54
N GLY A 94 19.53 12.51 -3.14
CA GLY A 94 20.00 12.34 -1.76
C GLY A 94 18.84 12.28 -0.76
N ASP A 95 18.97 13.02 0.34
CA ASP A 95 17.97 13.06 1.43
C ASP A 95 16.60 13.62 1.01
N ARG A 96 16.49 14.21 -0.19
CA ARG A 96 15.20 14.62 -0.74
C ARG A 96 14.40 13.43 -1.25
N LEU A 97 15.04 12.38 -1.74
CA LEU A 97 14.37 11.21 -2.28
C LEU A 97 13.69 10.42 -1.17
N LEU A 98 12.37 10.32 -1.23
CA LEU A 98 11.58 9.56 -0.26
C LEU A 98 11.37 8.14 -0.74
N CYS A 99 10.97 7.98 -1.99
CA CYS A 99 10.82 6.70 -2.67
C CYS A 99 10.77 6.91 -4.18
N TRP A 100 10.87 5.82 -4.92
CA TRP A 100 10.68 5.80 -6.36
C TRP A 100 10.00 4.50 -6.77
N TRP A 101 9.39 4.49 -7.95
CA TRP A 101 8.80 3.30 -8.55
C TRP A 101 8.84 3.41 -10.07
N ARG A 102 8.84 2.26 -10.75
CA ARG A 102 8.69 2.17 -12.20
C ARG A 102 7.21 2.23 -12.56
N THR A 103 6.86 2.97 -13.61
CA THR A 103 5.49 3.11 -14.10
C THR A 103 5.51 3.49 -15.58
N GLU A 104 4.35 3.76 -16.17
CA GLU A 104 4.23 4.27 -17.53
C GLU A 104 3.72 5.71 -17.53
N ILE A 105 4.09 6.48 -18.55
CA ILE A 105 3.58 7.84 -18.72
C ILE A 105 2.08 7.78 -19.03
N PRO A 106 1.22 8.36 -18.18
CA PRO A 106 -0.21 8.31 -18.38
C PRO A 106 -0.60 9.16 -19.58
N ASP A 107 -1.53 8.67 -20.40
CA ASP A 107 -2.22 9.51 -21.37
C ASP A 107 -3.09 10.53 -20.62
N PRO A 108 -2.84 11.85 -20.76
CA PRO A 108 -3.65 12.89 -20.13
C PRO A 108 -5.14 12.83 -20.50
N GLY A 109 -5.47 12.23 -21.66
CA GLY A 109 -6.82 12.04 -22.16
C GLY A 109 -7.48 10.72 -21.75
N SER A 110 -6.73 9.77 -21.18
CA SER A 110 -7.29 8.48 -20.78
C SER A 110 -8.18 8.62 -19.55
N LYS A 111 -9.44 8.21 -19.69
CA LYS A 111 -10.27 7.91 -18.52
C LYS A 111 -9.80 6.56 -17.99
N ARG A 112 -9.36 6.50 -16.74
CA ARG A 112 -9.20 5.22 -16.03
C ARG A 112 -10.57 4.56 -15.93
N GLN A 113 -10.93 3.77 -16.93
CA GLN A 113 -12.13 2.95 -16.89
C GLN A 113 -11.81 1.75 -16.00
N MET A 114 -12.28 1.80 -14.76
CA MET A 114 -12.66 0.57 -14.10
C MET A 114 -14.11 0.34 -14.50
N PHE A 115 -14.35 -0.72 -15.26
CA PHE A 115 -15.69 -1.12 -15.69
C PHE A 115 -16.52 -1.68 -14.53
N VAL A 116 -15.85 -2.18 -13.48
CA VAL A 116 -16.49 -2.70 -12.27
C VAL A 116 -16.72 -1.57 -11.25
N ASP A 117 -17.96 -1.42 -10.79
CA ASP A 117 -18.32 -0.45 -9.77
C ASP A 117 -17.84 -0.87 -8.37
N ASP A 118 -17.78 0.09 -7.45
CA ASP A 118 -17.21 -0.13 -6.12
C ASP A 118 -18.00 -1.13 -5.27
N GLU A 119 -19.31 -1.26 -5.46
CA GLU A 119 -20.16 -2.16 -4.67
C GLU A 119 -19.93 -3.61 -5.09
N THR A 120 -19.87 -3.87 -6.39
CA THR A 120 -19.52 -5.19 -6.94
C THR A 120 -18.15 -5.68 -6.43
N LEU A 121 -17.16 -4.78 -6.32
CA LEU A 121 -15.85 -5.12 -5.73
C LEU A 121 -15.91 -5.43 -4.23
N VAL A 122 -16.77 -4.74 -3.48
CA VAL A 122 -16.99 -5.04 -2.07
C VAL A 122 -17.66 -6.40 -1.93
N ASP A 123 -18.71 -6.68 -2.69
CA ASP A 123 -19.40 -7.97 -2.65
C ASP A 123 -18.47 -9.15 -3.00
N LEU A 124 -17.61 -8.97 -4.01
CA LEU A 124 -16.58 -9.94 -4.36
C LEU A 124 -15.60 -10.16 -3.19
N PHE A 125 -15.14 -9.07 -2.56
CA PHE A 125 -14.26 -9.14 -1.39
C PHE A 125 -14.92 -9.88 -0.22
N GLU A 126 -16.19 -9.58 0.08
CA GLU A 126 -16.95 -10.22 1.16
C GLU A 126 -17.06 -11.73 0.97
N ARG A 127 -17.37 -12.17 -0.25
CA ARG A 127 -17.43 -13.59 -0.60
C ARG A 127 -16.09 -14.29 -0.39
N MET A 128 -15.00 -13.69 -0.89
CA MET A 128 -13.66 -14.29 -0.74
C MET A 128 -13.15 -14.31 0.69
N VAL A 129 -13.56 -13.38 1.55
CA VAL A 129 -13.19 -13.40 2.97
C VAL A 129 -13.96 -14.48 3.74
N ALA A 130 -15.19 -14.80 3.32
CA ALA A 130 -15.98 -15.84 3.96
C ALA A 130 -15.42 -17.26 3.69
N GLU A 131 -14.63 -17.43 2.64
CA GLU A 131 -13.99 -18.68 2.27
C GLU A 131 -12.68 -18.85 3.06
N GLU A 132 -12.58 -19.90 3.89
CA GLU A 132 -11.33 -20.25 4.59
C GLU A 132 -10.41 -20.99 3.61
N GLU A 133 -9.50 -20.25 2.98
CA GLU A 133 -8.74 -20.76 1.84
C GLU A 133 -7.22 -20.86 2.12
N ALA A 134 -6.67 -22.06 1.91
CA ALA A 134 -5.24 -22.34 2.09
C ALA A 134 -4.38 -21.92 0.87
N ASP A 135 -4.99 -21.62 -0.26
CA ASP A 135 -4.27 -21.25 -1.50
C ASP A 135 -3.55 -19.89 -1.37
N PRO A 136 -2.22 -19.83 -1.54
CA PRO A 136 -1.45 -18.58 -1.42
C PRO A 136 -1.87 -17.51 -2.43
N GLY A 137 -2.20 -17.88 -3.67
CA GLY A 137 -2.60 -16.94 -4.72
C GLY A 137 -3.91 -16.22 -4.39
N ARG A 138 -4.94 -16.97 -3.95
CA ARG A 138 -6.22 -16.41 -3.49
C ARG A 138 -6.07 -15.54 -2.25
N ARG A 139 -5.23 -15.95 -1.28
CA ARG A 139 -4.90 -15.12 -0.11
C ARG A 139 -4.31 -13.78 -0.53
N ALA A 140 -3.39 -13.81 -1.49
CA ALA A 140 -2.73 -12.63 -2.01
C ALA A 140 -3.68 -11.71 -2.78
N PHE A 141 -4.51 -12.26 -3.66
CA PHE A 141 -5.55 -11.53 -4.37
C PHE A 141 -6.53 -10.84 -3.42
N ARG A 142 -7.05 -11.57 -2.42
CA ARG A 142 -7.93 -11.03 -1.37
C ARG A 142 -7.29 -9.86 -0.64
N PHE A 143 -6.01 -9.97 -0.30
CA PHE A 143 -5.27 -8.91 0.36
C PHE A 143 -5.16 -7.65 -0.53
N VAL A 144 -4.76 -7.81 -1.79
CA VAL A 144 -4.64 -6.68 -2.73
C VAL A 144 -6.00 -6.03 -3.02
N LEU A 145 -7.08 -6.80 -3.20
CA LEU A 145 -8.41 -6.24 -3.34
C LEU A 145 -8.81 -5.43 -2.10
N GLY A 146 -8.49 -5.93 -0.91
CA GLY A 146 -8.62 -5.19 0.35
C GLY A 146 -7.86 -3.86 0.34
N LEU A 147 -6.61 -3.83 -0.14
CA LEU A 147 -5.81 -2.60 -0.28
C LEU A 147 -6.47 -1.60 -1.25
N ILE A 148 -7.01 -2.06 -2.38
CA ILE A 148 -7.71 -1.22 -3.34
C ILE A 148 -8.96 -0.59 -2.71
N LEU A 149 -9.77 -1.40 -2.01
CA LEU A 149 -10.98 -0.94 -1.34
C LEU A 149 -10.69 0.02 -0.16
N LEU A 150 -9.58 -0.19 0.56
CA LEU A 150 -9.07 0.73 1.57
C LEU A 150 -8.71 2.09 0.95
N ARG A 151 -7.97 2.07 -0.16
CA ARG A 151 -7.59 3.28 -0.89
C ARG A 151 -8.81 4.04 -1.43
N ARG A 152 -9.83 3.31 -1.89
CA ARG A 152 -11.13 3.86 -2.35
C ARG A 152 -12.06 4.26 -1.22
N ARG A 153 -11.70 4.00 0.04
CA ARG A 153 -12.49 4.27 1.25
C ARG A 153 -13.84 3.54 1.30
N LYS A 154 -13.93 2.36 0.70
CA LYS A 154 -15.12 1.48 0.79
C LYS A 154 -15.06 0.59 2.01
N ILE A 155 -13.85 0.25 2.44
CA ILE A 155 -13.57 -0.39 3.71
C ILE A 155 -12.56 0.45 4.51
N ARG A 156 -12.47 0.19 5.81
CA ARG A 156 -11.51 0.80 6.73
C ARG A 156 -10.88 -0.27 7.60
N MET A 157 -9.61 -0.07 7.95
CA MET A 157 -8.95 -0.87 8.98
C MET A 157 -9.44 -0.44 10.35
N VAL A 158 -9.78 -1.41 11.20
CA VAL A 158 -10.23 -1.17 12.58
C VAL A 158 -9.24 -1.70 13.61
N ASP A 159 -8.47 -2.73 13.25
CA ASP A 159 -7.48 -3.34 14.13
C ASP A 159 -6.39 -4.03 13.29
N ARG A 160 -5.22 -4.24 13.87
CA ARG A 160 -4.13 -5.05 13.32
C ARG A 160 -3.57 -5.91 14.42
N ARG A 161 -3.57 -7.21 14.20
CA ARG A 161 -3.11 -8.23 15.14
C ARG A 161 -1.92 -8.95 14.56
N ARG A 162 -1.09 -9.48 15.43
CA ARG A 162 -0.04 -10.43 15.06
C ARG A 162 -0.46 -11.79 15.55
N ASP A 163 -0.45 -12.77 14.66
CA ASP A 163 -0.73 -14.16 14.95
C ASP A 163 0.49 -14.99 14.51
N GLY A 164 1.34 -15.37 15.46
CA GLY A 164 2.66 -15.93 15.15
C GLY A 164 3.53 -14.97 14.33
N ASP A 165 3.93 -15.40 13.15
CA ASP A 165 4.71 -14.61 12.18
C ASP A 165 3.84 -13.83 11.18
N ASP A 166 2.52 -13.98 11.27
CA ASP A 166 1.57 -13.37 10.35
C ASP A 166 0.97 -12.08 10.93
N ASP A 167 0.88 -11.05 10.09
CA ASP A 167 0.16 -9.83 10.42
C ASP A 167 -1.28 -9.91 9.88
N VAL A 168 -2.27 -9.92 10.78
CA VAL A 168 -3.69 -10.05 10.46
C VAL A 168 -4.38 -8.69 10.57
N TRP A 169 -5.00 -8.27 9.48
CA TRP A 169 -5.69 -6.99 9.36
C TRP A 169 -7.18 -7.20 9.58
N VAL A 170 -7.78 -6.44 10.48
CA VAL A 170 -9.23 -6.45 10.71
C VAL A 170 -9.84 -5.26 10.00
N LEU A 171 -10.70 -5.55 9.03
CA LEU A 171 -11.30 -4.60 8.11
C LEU A 171 -12.82 -4.56 8.30
N LYS A 172 -13.43 -3.42 7.96
CA LYS A 172 -14.87 -3.21 8.05
C LYS A 172 -15.35 -2.28 6.94
N ARG A 173 -16.58 -2.45 6.47
CA ARG A 173 -17.21 -1.52 5.53
C ARG A 173 -17.33 -0.09 6.10
N VAL A 174 -17.05 0.91 5.27
CA VAL A 174 -17.30 2.31 5.61
C VAL A 174 -18.80 2.60 5.52
N GLY A 175 -19.34 3.31 6.52
CA GLY A 175 -20.77 3.66 6.57
C GLY A 175 -21.70 2.57 7.11
N GLY A 176 -21.20 1.37 7.43
CA GLY A 176 -22.01 0.25 7.94
C GLY A 176 -22.38 0.29 9.43
N GLY A 177 -22.12 1.37 10.15
CA GLY A 177 -22.37 1.48 11.60
C GLY A 177 -21.45 0.62 12.46
N ASP A 178 -21.78 0.45 13.75
CA ASP A 178 -21.00 -0.34 14.71
C ASP A 178 -21.25 -1.86 14.59
N ASP A 179 -22.38 -2.26 14.02
CA ASP A 179 -22.77 -3.67 13.86
C ASP A 179 -22.32 -4.31 12.53
N ALA A 180 -21.76 -3.53 11.59
CA ALA A 180 -21.30 -4.13 10.33
C ALA A 180 -20.21 -5.20 10.55
N PRO A 181 -20.17 -6.25 9.70
CA PRO A 181 -19.23 -7.37 9.82
C PRO A 181 -17.76 -6.93 9.88
N LEU A 182 -16.97 -7.71 10.61
CA LEU A 182 -15.51 -7.59 10.64
C LEU A 182 -14.87 -8.70 9.82
N TRP A 183 -13.96 -8.31 8.93
CA TRP A 183 -13.23 -9.19 8.04
C TRP A 183 -11.79 -9.31 8.47
N SER A 184 -11.27 -10.54 8.62
CA SER A 184 -9.86 -10.78 8.95
C SER A 184 -9.10 -11.20 7.69
N VAL A 185 -8.07 -10.43 7.35
CA VAL A 185 -7.23 -10.68 6.17
C VAL A 185 -5.77 -10.73 6.60
N THR A 186 -5.10 -11.84 6.33
CA THR A 186 -3.68 -12.00 6.60
C THR A 186 -2.84 -11.34 5.51
N ASP A 187 -1.86 -10.53 5.90
CA ASP A 187 -0.84 -9.98 5.02
C ASP A 187 0.09 -11.12 4.53
N PRO A 188 0.07 -11.46 3.23
CA PRO A 188 0.86 -12.56 2.69
C PRO A 188 2.35 -12.21 2.53
N ARG A 189 2.78 -10.98 2.82
CA ARG A 189 4.12 -10.47 2.52
C ARG A 189 4.48 -10.64 1.04
N LEU A 190 3.69 -9.98 0.19
CA LEU A 190 3.83 -10.07 -1.28
C LEU A 190 5.28 -9.85 -1.72
N SER A 191 5.78 -10.74 -2.57
CA SER A 191 6.96 -10.48 -3.38
C SER A 191 6.61 -9.60 -4.58
N ASP A 192 7.63 -9.03 -5.24
CA ASP A 192 7.41 -8.23 -6.46
C ASP A 192 6.78 -9.08 -7.58
N GLU A 193 7.15 -10.36 -7.69
CA GLU A 193 6.61 -11.30 -8.68
C GLU A 193 5.11 -11.61 -8.43
N ASP A 194 4.73 -11.82 -7.16
CA ASP A 194 3.32 -12.02 -6.79
C ASP A 194 2.48 -10.77 -7.08
N ALA A 195 3.05 -9.58 -6.87
CA ALA A 195 2.36 -8.33 -7.12
C ALA A 195 2.01 -8.14 -8.59
N ASP A 196 2.93 -8.48 -9.51
CA ASP A 196 2.70 -8.42 -10.95
C ASP A 196 1.63 -9.42 -11.41
N ALA A 197 1.69 -10.67 -10.94
CA ALA A 197 0.69 -11.69 -11.27
C ALA A 197 -0.72 -11.31 -10.78
N ILE A 198 -0.82 -10.73 -9.58
CA ILE A 198 -2.11 -10.25 -9.04
C ILE A 198 -2.61 -9.03 -9.80
N ALA A 199 -1.72 -8.13 -10.23
CA ALA A 199 -2.10 -6.99 -11.06
C ALA A 199 -2.69 -7.44 -12.42
N GLU A 200 -2.12 -8.47 -13.03
CA GLU A 200 -2.65 -9.08 -14.26
C GLU A 200 -4.01 -9.75 -14.04
N GLN A 201 -4.16 -10.52 -12.95
CA GLN A 201 -5.44 -11.13 -12.57
C GLN A 201 -6.52 -10.07 -12.32
N LEU A 202 -6.18 -8.98 -11.62
CA LEU A 202 -7.07 -7.84 -11.41
C LEU A 202 -7.43 -7.17 -12.73
N SER A 203 -6.47 -6.97 -13.64
CA SER A 203 -6.74 -6.39 -14.96
C SER A 203 -7.71 -7.25 -15.76
N THR A 204 -7.56 -8.58 -15.71
CA THR A 204 -8.50 -9.52 -16.35
C THR A 204 -9.90 -9.38 -15.75
N ILE A 205 -10.04 -9.43 -14.42
CA ILE A 205 -11.35 -9.29 -13.74
C ILE A 205 -11.98 -7.93 -14.00
N LEU A 206 -11.17 -6.87 -14.11
CA LEU A 206 -11.63 -5.52 -14.41
C LEU A 206 -11.97 -5.31 -15.89
N ALA A 207 -11.54 -6.20 -16.78
CA ALA A 207 -11.78 -6.15 -18.22
C ALA A 207 -12.87 -7.13 -18.70
N ASP A 208 -13.15 -8.20 -17.95
CA ASP A 208 -13.99 -9.33 -18.37
C ASP A 208 -15.50 -9.18 -18.08
N GLU A 209 -15.99 -7.96 -17.82
CA GLU A 209 -17.43 -7.68 -17.84
C GLU A 209 -17.73 -6.59 -18.88
N GLY A 210 -17.73 -7.03 -20.15
CA GLY A 210 -18.24 -6.30 -21.31
C GLY A 210 -19.54 -6.90 -21.84
#